data_AF-A0AA37X3Y3-F1
#
_entry.id   AF-A0AA37X3Y3-F1
#
_cell.length_a   1.000
_cell.length_b   1.000
_cell.length_c   1.000
_cell.angle_alpha   90.00
_cell.angle_beta   90.00
_cell.angle_gamma   90.00
#
_symmetry.space_group_name_H-M   'P 1'
#
loop_
_entity.id
_entity.type
_entity.pdbx_description
1 polymer ?
#
loop_
_entity_poly.entity_id
_entity_poly.type
_entity_poly.pdbx_seq_one_letter_code
_entity_poly.pdbx_strand_id
1 'polypeptide(L)'
;MALCIVGELGIAMSTLVSLHSLLFVSIYVFGFGGLVALMYAYMQKIVPFLWFEYRFSKRPERKTAPLIDDMVPRRTALTSMLFYFGGTIVGAIALTVGKGSMVSLASWVSDLAMTGGSMLLFLSLRHVLTIGGKRPDDQL
;
A
#
# COMPACT_ATOMS: atom_id res chain seq x y z
N MET A 1 1.41 -10.22 0.89
CA MET A 1 1.68 -11.58 1.42
C MET A 1 2.59 -12.36 0.49
N ALA A 2 2.21 -12.68 -0.75
CA ALA A 2 3.07 -13.44 -1.67
C ALA A 2 4.48 -12.82 -1.84
N LEU A 3 4.57 -11.51 -2.08
CA LEU A 3 5.87 -10.81 -2.21
C LEU A 3 6.67 -10.74 -0.90
N CYS A 4 6.01 -10.74 0.27
CA CYS A 4 6.73 -10.85 1.55
C CYS A 4 7.43 -12.22 1.63
N ILE A 5 6.69 -13.29 1.35
CA ILE A 5 7.20 -14.66 1.42
C ILE A 5 8.32 -14.85 0.39
N VAL A 6 8.13 -14.38 -0.85
CA VAL A 6 9.15 -14.44 -1.90
C VAL A 6 10.41 -13.65 -1.50
N GLY A 7 10.24 -12.45 -0.94
CA GLY A 7 11.36 -11.65 -0.45
C GLY A 7 12.11 -12.32 0.69
N GLU A 8 11.40 -12.89 1.67
CA GLU A 8 11.98 -13.58 2.82
C GLU A 8 12.73 -14.86 2.41
N LEU A 9 12.12 -15.69 1.56
CA LEU A 9 12.78 -16.87 0.98
C LEU A 9 14.01 -16.48 0.15
N GLY A 10 13.92 -15.38 -0.61
CA GLY A 10 15.04 -14.84 -1.38
C GLY A 10 16.20 -14.41 -0.47
N ILE A 11 15.90 -13.74 0.65
CA ILE A 11 16.90 -13.35 1.65
C ILE A 11 17.57 -14.62 2.22
N ALA A 12 16.78 -15.57 2.71
CA ALA A 12 17.29 -16.82 3.29
C ALA A 12 18.15 -17.62 2.31
N MET A 13 17.75 -17.74 1.06
CA MET A 13 18.53 -18.43 0.03
C MET A 13 19.81 -17.67 -0.33
N SER A 14 19.75 -16.34 -0.43
CA SER A 14 20.92 -15.52 -0.76
C SER A 14 22.00 -15.56 0.32
N THR A 15 21.62 -15.67 1.60
CA THR A 15 22.56 -15.83 2.71
C THR A 15 23.16 -17.23 2.77
N LEU A 16 22.37 -18.27 2.49
CA LEU A 16 22.86 -19.66 2.42
C LEU A 16 23.86 -19.89 1.28
N VAL A 17 23.64 -19.27 0.11
CA VAL A 17 24.47 -19.47 -1.10
C VAL A 17 25.52 -18.35 -1.26
N SER A 18 25.59 -17.37 -0.35
CA SER A 18 26.50 -16.22 -0.39
C SER A 18 26.41 -15.37 -1.68
N LEU A 19 25.21 -15.32 -2.29
CA LEU A 19 24.93 -14.54 -3.50
C LEU A 19 24.50 -13.12 -3.13
N HIS A 20 25.48 -12.24 -2.97
CA HIS A 20 25.29 -10.86 -2.52
C HIS A 20 24.42 -10.02 -3.46
N SER A 21 24.40 -10.32 -4.76
CA SER A 21 23.56 -9.62 -5.75
C SER A 21 22.06 -9.87 -5.54
N LEU A 22 21.68 -11.11 -5.23
CA LEU A 22 20.28 -11.49 -4.98
C LEU A 22 19.78 -10.97 -3.64
N LEU A 23 20.67 -10.75 -2.67
CA LEU A 23 20.32 -10.22 -1.36
C LEU A 23 19.65 -8.84 -1.48
N PHE A 24 20.24 -7.92 -2.26
CA PHE A 24 19.69 -6.57 -2.42
C PHE A 24 18.29 -6.57 -3.06
N VAL A 25 18.10 -7.38 -4.10
CA VAL A 25 16.80 -7.52 -4.77
C VAL A 25 15.77 -8.13 -3.83
N SER A 26 16.17 -9.14 -3.05
CA SER A 26 15.27 -9.82 -2.10
C SER A 26 14.84 -8.89 -0.96
N ILE A 27 15.76 -8.12 -0.39
CA ILE A 27 15.46 -7.09 0.62
C ILE A 27 14.52 -6.04 0.04
N TYR A 28 14.76 -5.58 -1.19
CA TYR A 28 13.91 -4.61 -1.86
C TYR A 28 12.48 -5.13 -2.06
N VAL A 29 12.33 -6.35 -2.58
CA VAL A 29 11.01 -6.98 -2.78
C VAL A 29 10.30 -7.21 -1.44
N PHE A 30 11.03 -7.66 -0.41
CA PHE A 30 10.49 -7.84 0.92
C PHE A 30 9.98 -6.52 1.53
N GLY A 31 10.80 -5.47 1.48
CA GLY A 31 10.47 -4.17 2.06
C GLY A 31 9.33 -3.48 1.31
N PHE A 32 9.53 -3.21 0.02
CA PHE A 32 8.62 -2.39 -0.77
C PHE A 32 7.43 -3.20 -1.31
N GLY A 33 7.67 -4.36 -1.90
CA GLY A 33 6.61 -5.22 -2.42
C GLY A 33 5.85 -5.97 -1.34
N GLY A 34 6.49 -6.22 -0.20
CA GLY A 34 5.93 -6.94 0.93
C GLY A 34 5.39 -6.01 2.02
N LEU A 35 6.28 -5.53 2.89
CA LEU A 35 5.93 -4.85 4.14
C LEU A 35 5.15 -3.55 3.92
N VAL A 36 5.65 -2.67 3.05
CA VAL A 36 5.00 -1.37 2.78
C VAL A 36 3.64 -1.58 2.11
N ALA A 37 3.57 -2.50 1.13
CA ALA A 37 2.31 -2.85 0.50
C ALA A 37 1.29 -3.44 1.49
N LEU A 38 1.75 -4.26 2.44
CA LEU A 38 0.93 -4.82 3.50
C LEU A 38 0.42 -3.71 4.43
N MET A 39 1.27 -2.76 4.80
CA MET A 39 0.90 -1.59 5.59
C MET A 39 -0.23 -0.81 4.91
N TYR A 40 -0.11 -0.52 3.62
CA TYR A 40 -1.18 0.14 2.87
C TYR A 40 -2.47 -0.68 2.85
N ALA A 41 -2.40 -2.00 2.64
CA ALA A 41 -3.58 -2.84 2.66
C ALA A 41 -4.30 -2.82 4.01
N TYR A 42 -3.56 -2.81 5.12
CA TYR A 42 -4.13 -2.67 6.47
C TYR A 42 -4.70 -1.28 6.70
N MET A 43 -4.04 -0.21 6.25
CA MET A 43 -4.56 1.16 6.38
C MET A 43 -5.91 1.32 5.70
N GLN A 44 -6.11 0.71 4.52
CA GLN A 44 -7.40 0.73 3.82
C GLN A 44 -8.53 -0.01 4.57
N LYS A 45 -8.22 -0.81 5.60
CA LYS A 45 -9.24 -1.44 6.47
C LYS A 45 -9.39 -0.74 7.81
N ILE A 46 -8.26 -0.40 8.45
CA ILE A 46 -8.24 0.18 9.80
C ILE A 46 -8.83 1.59 9.80
N VAL A 47 -8.51 2.42 8.79
CA VAL A 47 -8.99 3.81 8.75
C VAL A 47 -10.52 3.89 8.63
N PRO A 48 -11.18 3.17 7.68
CA PRO A 48 -12.64 3.10 7.66
C PRO A 48 -13.26 2.53 8.92
N PHE A 49 -12.65 1.49 9.51
CA PHE A 49 -13.13 0.90 10.75
C PHE A 49 -13.12 1.90 11.92
N LEU A 50 -12.00 2.60 12.13
CA LEU A 50 -11.88 3.61 13.18
C LEU A 50 -12.85 4.77 12.96
N TRP A 51 -13.00 5.21 11.71
CA TRP A 51 -13.93 6.28 11.36
C TRP A 51 -15.39 5.86 11.57
N PHE A 52 -15.74 4.64 11.19
CA PHE A 52 -17.07 4.07 11.43
C PHE A 52 -17.39 4.00 12.92
N GLU A 53 -16.49 3.46 13.74
CA GLU A 53 -16.69 3.37 15.18
C GLU A 53 -16.81 4.78 15.79
N TYR A 54 -15.92 5.69 15.43
CA TYR A 54 -15.97 7.07 15.90
C TYR A 54 -17.30 7.77 15.56
N ARG A 55 -17.85 7.58 14.36
CA ARG A 55 -19.06 8.29 13.92
C ARG A 55 -20.37 7.62 14.34
N PHE A 56 -20.43 6.29 14.28
CA PHE A 56 -21.68 5.53 14.36
C PHE A 56 -21.81 4.62 15.60
N SER A 57 -20.89 4.72 16.57
CA SER A 57 -20.95 3.92 17.81
C SER A 57 -22.20 4.21 18.67
N LYS A 58 -22.77 5.42 18.60
CA LYS A 58 -24.02 5.78 19.31
C LYS A 58 -25.27 5.22 18.58
N ARG A 59 -26.16 4.57 19.33
CA ARG A 59 -27.22 3.65 18.84
C ARG A 59 -28.44 4.20 18.05
N PRO A 60 -28.64 5.51 17.78
CA PRO A 60 -29.65 5.93 16.79
C PRO A 60 -29.17 5.84 15.34
N GLU A 61 -27.89 6.11 15.07
CA GLU A 61 -27.37 6.30 13.70
C GLU A 61 -26.88 5.01 13.03
N ARG A 62 -26.74 3.91 13.79
CA ARG A 62 -26.21 2.64 13.26
C ARG A 62 -27.10 1.98 12.21
N LYS A 63 -28.40 2.29 12.19
CA LYS A 63 -29.35 1.74 11.20
C LYS A 63 -29.23 2.37 9.82
N THR A 64 -28.67 3.58 9.73
CA THR A 64 -28.43 4.31 8.47
C THR A 64 -26.95 4.37 8.11
N ALA A 65 -26.09 3.71 8.90
CA ALA A 65 -24.65 3.73 8.69
C ALA A 65 -24.27 2.89 7.45
N PRO A 66 -23.37 3.40 6.60
CA PRO A 66 -22.85 2.62 5.48
C PRO A 66 -22.07 1.39 6.00
N LEU A 67 -22.04 0.33 5.20
CA LEU A 67 -21.16 -0.81 5.46
C LEU A 67 -19.70 -0.34 5.38
N ILE A 68 -18.83 -0.87 6.24
CA ILE A 68 -17.41 -0.51 6.29
C ILE A 68 -16.74 -0.76 4.94
N ASP A 69 -17.12 -1.83 4.25
CA ASP A 69 -16.60 -2.16 2.92
C ASP A 69 -16.99 -1.13 1.85
N ASP A 70 -18.13 -0.46 2.01
CA ASP A 70 -18.59 0.60 1.09
C ASP A 70 -17.88 1.93 1.33
N MET A 71 -17.25 2.10 2.50
CA MET A 71 -16.49 3.31 2.82
C MET A 71 -15.15 3.35 2.08
N VAL A 72 -14.63 2.20 1.63
CA VAL A 72 -13.36 2.12 0.89
C VAL A 72 -13.59 2.39 -0.59
N PRO A 73 -12.94 3.40 -1.18
CA PRO A 73 -13.09 3.69 -2.61
C PRO A 73 -12.34 2.65 -3.46
N ARG A 74 -12.96 1.49 -3.66
CA ARG A 74 -12.37 0.28 -4.25
C ARG A 74 -11.65 0.52 -5.58
N ARG A 75 -12.25 1.29 -6.50
CA ARG A 75 -11.64 1.57 -7.81
C ARG A 75 -10.32 2.31 -7.66
N THR A 76 -10.32 3.41 -6.90
CA THR A 76 -9.12 4.22 -6.68
C THR A 76 -8.05 3.47 -5.91
N ALA A 77 -8.42 2.69 -4.90
CA ALA A 77 -7.46 1.89 -4.14
C ALA A 77 -6.80 0.82 -5.01
N LEU A 78 -7.59 0.14 -5.87
CA LEU A 78 -7.07 -0.86 -6.81
C LEU A 78 -6.13 -0.26 -7.85
N THR A 79 -6.51 0.85 -8.49
CA THR A 79 -5.65 1.49 -9.49
C THR A 79 -4.35 1.99 -8.86
N SER A 80 -4.43 2.56 -7.66
CA SER A 80 -3.26 3.05 -6.93
C SER A 80 -2.31 1.93 -6.52
N MET A 81 -2.85 0.80 -6.06
CA MET A 81 -2.05 -0.38 -5.79
C MET A 81 -1.42 -0.97 -7.04
N LEU A 82 -2.11 -0.95 -8.19
CA LEU A 82 -1.54 -1.41 -9.45
C LEU A 82 -0.34 -0.56 -9.85
N PHE A 83 -0.44 0.77 -9.73
CA PHE A 83 0.69 1.67 -9.97
C PHE A 83 1.86 1.40 -9.01
N TYR A 84 1.57 1.23 -7.73
CA TYR A 84 2.58 0.95 -6.71
C TYR A 84 3.32 -0.38 -6.98
N PHE A 85 2.58 -1.46 -7.23
CA PHE A 85 3.18 -2.76 -7.55
C PHE A 85 3.89 -2.75 -8.90
N GLY A 86 3.34 -2.07 -9.91
CA GLY A 86 3.99 -1.89 -11.20
C GLY A 86 5.35 -1.21 -11.05
N GLY A 87 5.40 -0.10 -10.31
CA GLY A 87 6.66 0.57 -9.98
C GLY A 87 7.62 -0.35 -9.23
N THR A 88 7.13 -1.05 -8.20
CA THR A 88 7.97 -1.99 -7.42
C THR A 88 8.60 -3.08 -8.30
N ILE A 89 7.86 -3.65 -9.24
CA ILE A 89 8.38 -4.67 -10.16
C ILE A 89 9.45 -4.08 -11.08
N VAL A 90 9.20 -2.89 -11.65
CA VAL A 90 10.19 -2.19 -12.49
C VAL A 90 11.47 -1.91 -11.71
N GLY A 91 11.36 -1.44 -10.47
CA GLY A 91 12.51 -1.21 -9.59
C GLY A 91 13.29 -2.49 -9.27
N ALA A 92 12.59 -3.60 -9.03
CA ALA A 92 13.23 -4.90 -8.79
C ALA A 92 14.01 -5.39 -10.03
N ILE A 93 13.44 -5.22 -11.23
CA ILE A 93 14.12 -5.55 -12.50
C ILE A 93 15.32 -4.62 -12.74
N ALA A 94 15.20 -3.33 -12.45
CA ALA A 94 16.31 -2.39 -12.59
C ALA A 94 17.50 -2.81 -11.69
N LEU A 95 17.22 -3.26 -10.46
CA LEU A 95 18.24 -3.74 -9.53
C LEU A 95 18.94 -5.03 -9.99
N THR A 96 18.26 -5.93 -10.70
CA THR A 96 18.91 -7.15 -11.22
C THR A 96 19.83 -6.87 -12.41
N VAL A 97 19.52 -5.87 -13.23
CA VAL A 97 20.30 -5.52 -14.43
C VAL A 97 21.57 -4.71 -14.08
N GLY A 98 21.55 -3.91 -13.01
CA GLY A 98 22.73 -3.22 -12.50
C GLY A 98 22.93 -1.80 -13.06
N LYS A 99 23.92 -1.57 -13.93
CA LYS A 99 24.33 -0.22 -14.36
C LYS A 99 23.99 0.05 -15.84
N GLY A 100 23.45 1.23 -16.12
CA GLY A 100 23.18 1.73 -17.48
C GLY A 100 22.25 2.94 -17.49
N SER A 101 22.28 3.73 -18.56
CA SER A 101 21.40 4.91 -18.72
C SER A 101 19.92 4.53 -18.72
N MET A 102 19.58 3.43 -19.40
CA MET A 102 18.21 2.87 -19.42
C MET A 102 17.77 2.35 -18.05
N VAL A 103 18.70 1.81 -17.25
CA VAL A 103 18.41 1.35 -15.88
C VAL A 103 18.11 2.55 -14.98
N SER A 104 18.90 3.63 -15.09
CA SER A 104 18.63 4.86 -14.33
C SER A 104 17.26 5.44 -14.65
N LEU A 105 16.90 5.50 -15.93
CA LEU A 105 15.57 5.96 -16.35
C LEU A 105 14.47 5.05 -15.79
N ALA A 106 14.66 3.72 -15.84
CA ALA A 106 13.72 2.77 -15.27
C ALA A 106 13.57 2.94 -13.74
N SER A 107 14.66 3.21 -13.01
CA SER A 107 14.62 3.50 -11.58
C SER A 107 13.82 4.78 -11.27
N TRP A 108 13.99 5.85 -12.06
CA TRP A 108 13.19 7.07 -11.92
C TRP A 108 11.71 6.82 -12.19
N VAL A 109 11.38 6.08 -13.25
CA VAL A 109 9.99 5.73 -13.58
C VAL A 109 9.37 4.86 -12.48
N SER A 110 10.13 3.90 -11.95
CA SER A 110 9.73 3.08 -10.81
C SER A 110 9.39 3.95 -9.59
N ASP A 111 10.29 4.87 -9.22
CA ASP A 111 10.11 5.71 -8.04
C ASP A 111 8.91 6.66 -8.17
N LEU A 112 8.73 7.27 -9.35
CA LEU A 112 7.57 8.10 -9.64
C LEU A 112 6.26 7.30 -9.62
N ALA A 113 6.26 6.09 -10.16
CA ALA A 113 5.08 5.22 -10.15
C ALA A 113 4.73 4.76 -8.72
N MET A 114 5.73 4.39 -7.92
CA MET A 114 5.53 4.01 -6.52
C MET A 114 5.03 5.19 -5.70
N THR A 115 5.69 6.35 -5.79
CA THR A 115 5.30 7.58 -5.07
C THR A 115 3.91 8.04 -5.47
N GLY A 116 3.60 8.06 -6.78
CA GLY A 116 2.28 8.39 -7.30
C GLY A 116 1.20 7.42 -6.81
N GLY A 117 1.46 6.11 -6.87
CA GLY A 117 0.56 5.09 -6.34
C GLY A 117 0.30 5.24 -4.85
N SER A 118 1.35 5.45 -4.05
CA SER A 118 1.23 5.71 -2.60
C SER A 118 0.42 6.97 -2.31
N MET A 119 0.69 8.07 -3.02
CA MET A 119 -0.01 9.34 -2.82
C MET A 119 -1.51 9.20 -3.15
N LEU A 120 -1.86 8.49 -4.22
CA LEU A 120 -3.26 8.23 -4.56
C LEU A 120 -3.96 7.35 -3.52
N LEU A 121 -3.27 6.39 -2.90
CA LEU A 121 -3.80 5.61 -1.76
C LEU A 121 -4.10 6.50 -0.54
N PHE A 122 -3.27 7.50 -0.26
CA PHE A 122 -3.54 8.45 0.81
C PHE A 122 -4.70 9.40 0.47
N LEU A 123 -4.77 9.88 -0.76
CA LEU A 123 -5.89 10.70 -1.22
C LEU A 123 -7.21 9.93 -1.22
N SER A 124 -7.18 8.63 -1.51
CA SER A 124 -8.37 7.79 -1.44
C SER A 124 -8.88 7.65 0.01
N LEU A 125 -7.98 7.59 0.99
CA LEU A 125 -8.36 7.58 2.41
C LEU A 125 -8.99 8.90 2.87
N ARG A 126 -8.62 10.04 2.28
CA ARG A 126 -9.27 11.32 2.58
C ARG A 126 -10.77 11.27 2.29
N HIS A 127 -11.19 10.55 1.25
CA HIS A 127 -12.61 10.37 0.93
C HIS A 127 -13.37 9.71 2.09
N VAL A 128 -12.78 8.70 2.73
CA VAL A 128 -13.37 7.99 3.89
C VAL A 128 -13.72 8.97 5.01
N LEU A 129 -12.82 9.91 5.31
CA LEU A 129 -12.97 10.90 6.37
C LEU A 129 -14.04 11.97 6.08
N THR A 130 -14.56 12.02 4.86
CA THR A 130 -15.65 12.95 4.49
C THR A 130 -17.03 12.30 4.58
N ILE A 131 -17.09 10.98 4.78
CA ILE A 131 -18.35 10.23 4.89
C ILE A 131 -18.98 10.52 6.25
N GLY A 132 -20.24 10.97 6.27
CA GLY A 132 -21.01 11.21 7.51
C GLY A 132 -21.23 12.68 7.91
N GLY A 133 -20.84 13.64 7.06
CA GLY A 133 -21.20 15.07 7.22
C GLY A 133 -20.51 15.79 8.39
N LYS A 134 -21.13 16.86 8.91
CA LYS A 134 -20.61 17.60 10.09
C LYS A 134 -20.63 16.70 11.33
N ARG A 135 -19.61 16.90 12.20
CA ARG A 135 -19.41 16.17 13.46
C ARG A 135 -20.71 16.16 14.29
N PRO A 136 -21.13 15.03 14.87
CA PRO A 136 -22.15 15.04 15.91
C PRO A 136 -21.57 15.78 17.10
N ASP A 137 -22.21 16.87 17.53
CA ASP A 137 -21.73 17.62 18.70
C ASP A 137 -21.65 16.65 19.90
N ASP A 138 -20.53 16.68 20.62
CA ASP A 138 -20.29 15.83 21.81
C ASP A 138 -21.22 16.21 22.99
N GLN A 139 -22.22 17.06 22.75
CA GLN A 139 -23.21 17.53 23.72
C GLN A 139 -24.43 16.62 23.76
N LEU A 140 -24.24 15.35 24.14
CA LEU A 140 -25.27 14.45 24.70
C LEU A 140 -24.58 13.40 25.58
#